data_AF-A0A7J4SYK5-F1
#
_entry.id   AF-A0A7J4SYK5-F1
#
_cell.length_a   1.000
_cell.length_b   1.000
_cell.length_c   1.000
_cell.angle_alpha   90.00
_cell.angle_beta   90.00
_cell.angle_gamma   90.00
#
_symmetry.space_group_name_H-M   'P 1'
#
loop_
_entity.id
_entity.type
_entity.pdbx_description
1 polymer ?
#
loop_
_entity_poly.entity_id
_entity_poly.type
_entity_poly.pdbx_seq_one_letter_code
_entity_poly.pdbx_strand_id
1 'polypeptide(L)'
;NNGSKPNTPGVGSRKVIRVLVQQLEDAGLISTQIGRLVEPEGRESTQLYNGREITPAGQKLLNEVAHSVRPEVEAAYPGLDKY
;
A
#
# COMPACT_ATOMS: atom_id res chain seq x y z
N ASN A 1 -17.00 -18.50 -4.62
CA ASN A 1 -17.68 -19.78 -4.88
C ASN A 1 -17.15 -20.80 -3.88
N ASN A 2 -17.93 -21.08 -2.84
CA ASN A 2 -17.57 -22.02 -1.77
C ASN A 2 -18.01 -23.47 -2.09
N GLY A 3 -18.21 -23.79 -3.37
CA GLY A 3 -18.79 -25.06 -3.81
C GLY A 3 -20.28 -25.12 -3.49
N SER A 4 -20.70 -26.16 -2.77
CA SER A 4 -22.11 -26.36 -2.37
C SER A 4 -22.57 -25.50 -1.20
N LYS A 5 -21.66 -24.77 -0.54
CA LYS A 5 -22.00 -23.87 0.59
C LYS A 5 -22.33 -22.45 0.09
N PRO A 6 -23.21 -21.71 0.80
CA PRO A 6 -23.43 -20.30 0.53
C PRO A 6 -22.12 -19.51 0.49
N ASN A 7 -22.03 -18.56 -0.44
CA ASN A 7 -20.86 -17.71 -0.57
C ASN A 7 -20.70 -16.83 0.67
N THR A 8 -19.45 -16.69 1.11
CA THR A 8 -19.05 -15.77 2.17
C THR A 8 -17.91 -14.90 1.67
N PRO A 9 -17.71 -13.68 2.23
CA PRO A 9 -16.53 -12.88 1.91
C PRO A 9 -15.25 -13.67 2.21
N GLY A 10 -14.44 -13.88 1.17
CA GLY A 10 -13.11 -14.48 1.29
C GLY A 10 -12.05 -13.42 1.58
N VAL A 11 -10.98 -13.81 2.25
CA VAL A 11 -9.80 -12.95 2.43
C VAL A 11 -8.80 -13.19 1.30
N GLY A 12 -8.10 -12.13 0.87
CA GLY A 12 -6.99 -12.24 -0.07
C GLY A 12 -5.81 -13.04 0.47
N SER A 13 -4.91 -13.47 -0.42
CA SER A 13 -3.72 -14.23 -0.04
C SER A 13 -2.74 -13.39 0.77
N ARG A 14 -2.55 -13.76 2.03
CA ARG A 14 -1.61 -13.09 2.95
C ARG A 14 -0.16 -13.20 2.47
N LYS A 15 0.22 -14.32 1.85
CA LYS A 15 1.59 -14.53 1.36
C LYS A 15 1.90 -13.62 0.18
N VAL A 16 0.95 -13.44 -0.73
CA VAL A 16 1.09 -12.54 -1.88
C VAL A 16 1.28 -11.10 -1.40
N ILE A 17 0.38 -10.62 -0.53
CA ILE A 17 0.47 -9.26 0.02
C ILE A 17 1.81 -9.04 0.73
N ARG A 18 2.25 -10.01 1.55
CA ARG A 18 3.52 -9.91 2.29
C ARG A 18 4.72 -9.78 1.36
N VAL A 19 4.80 -10.61 0.33
CA VAL A 19 5.95 -10.58 -0.59
C VAL A 19 5.99 -9.26 -1.36
N LEU A 20 4.84 -8.78 -1.84
CA LEU A 20 4.78 -7.49 -2.54
C LEU A 20 5.22 -6.32 -1.66
N VAL A 21 4.72 -6.26 -0.42
CA VAL A 21 5.10 -5.20 0.53
C VAL A 21 6.60 -5.26 0.85
N GLN A 22 7.16 -6.46 1.02
CA GLN A 22 8.61 -6.61 1.26
C GLN A 22 9.43 -6.11 0.07
N GLN A 23 9.07 -6.50 -1.16
CA GLN A 23 9.77 -6.06 -2.36
C GLN A 23 9.68 -4.54 -2.60
N LEU A 24 8.54 -3.93 -2.30
CA LEU A 24 8.35 -2.49 -2.41
C LEU A 24 9.16 -1.72 -1.35
N GLU A 25 9.29 -2.28 -0.15
CA GLU A 25 10.12 -1.72 0.93
C GLU A 25 11.61 -1.86 0.60
N ASP A 26 12.04 -3.02 0.10
CA ASP A 26 13.41 -3.27 -0.38
C ASP A 26 13.78 -2.33 -1.56
N ALA A 27 12.81 -1.99 -2.42
CA ALA A 27 12.97 -1.02 -3.49
C ALA A 27 12.93 0.45 -3.03
N GLY A 28 12.68 0.71 -1.73
CA GLY A 28 12.62 2.05 -1.16
C GLY A 28 11.38 2.86 -1.55
N LEU A 29 10.34 2.22 -2.10
CA LEU A 29 9.11 2.88 -2.55
C LEU A 29 8.10 3.07 -1.41
N ILE A 30 8.20 2.23 -0.37
CA ILE A 30 7.42 2.34 0.87
C ILE A 30 8.34 2.16 2.08
N SER A 31 7.89 2.58 3.26
CA SER A 31 8.59 2.40 4.53
C SER A 31 7.66 1.92 5.64
N THR A 32 8.23 1.26 6.65
CA THR A 32 7.52 0.97 7.89
C THR A 32 7.35 2.24 8.72
N GLN A 33 6.10 2.59 9.05
CA GLN A 33 5.82 3.74 9.91
C GLN A 33 6.04 3.37 11.38
N ILE A 34 7.05 3.98 12.00
CA ILE A 34 7.37 3.79 13.42
C ILE A 34 6.23 4.37 14.28
N GLY A 35 5.72 3.54 15.17
CA GLY A 35 4.70 3.89 16.16
C GLY A 35 5.30 4.08 17.55
N ARG A 36 4.54 3.68 18.57
CA ARG A 36 4.93 3.83 19.98
C ARG A 36 5.95 2.76 20.40
N LEU A 37 6.96 3.16 21.16
CA LEU A 37 7.78 2.23 21.95
C LEU A 37 7.06 1.88 23.26
N VAL A 38 6.92 0.58 23.55
CA VAL A 38 6.32 0.09 24.80
C VAL A 38 7.43 -0.49 25.66
N GLU A 39 7.58 0.03 26.88
CA GLU A 39 8.60 -0.38 27.84
C GLU A 39 7.93 -1.00 29.09
N PRO A 40 7.63 -2.31 29.05
CA PRO A 40 7.03 -3.00 30.19
C PRO A 40 8.06 -3.35 31.28
N GLU A 41 7.67 -3.34 32.55
CA GLU A 41 8.52 -3.86 33.64
C GLU A 41 8.80 -5.37 33.46
N GLY A 42 10.07 -5.76 33.60
CA GLY A 42 10.50 -7.15 33.56
C GLY A 42 10.54 -7.79 32.17
N ARG A 43 10.39 -7.01 31.09
CA ARG A 43 10.51 -7.47 29.69
C ARG A 43 11.27 -6.46 28.84
N GLU A 44 11.76 -6.92 27.70
CA GLU A 44 12.43 -6.04 26.72
C GLU A 44 11.44 -5.05 26.09
N SER A 45 11.95 -3.87 25.74
CA SER A 45 11.17 -2.85 25.05
C SER A 45 10.73 -3.35 23.68
N THR A 46 9.48 -3.07 23.31
CA THR A 46 8.89 -3.50 22.04
C THR A 46 8.47 -2.29 21.22
N GLN A 47 9.05 -2.15 20.03
CA GLN A 47 8.65 -1.12 19.07
C GLN A 47 7.35 -1.53 18.38
N LEU A 48 6.30 -0.69 18.50
CA LEU A 48 5.08 -0.83 17.71
C LEU A 48 5.20 -0.06 16.40
N TYR A 49 4.49 -0.53 15.38
CA TYR A 49 4.45 0.08 14.05
C TYR A 49 3.01 0.35 13.64
N ASN A 50 2.77 1.47 12.97
CA ASN A 50 1.43 1.89 12.54
C ASN A 50 1.06 1.37 11.15
N GLY A 51 1.98 0.65 10.48
CA GLY A 51 1.75 0.05 9.16
C GLY A 51 2.85 0.41 8.17
N ARG A 52 2.44 0.74 6.95
CA ARG A 52 3.31 1.15 5.84
C ARG A 52 2.90 2.52 5.33
N GLU A 53 3.87 3.34 4.98
CA GLU A 53 3.68 4.64 4.35
C GLU A 53 4.44 4.70 3.02
N ILE A 54 3.97 5.55 2.09
CA ILE A 54 4.65 5.76 0.82
C ILE A 54 5.83 6.71 1.01
N THR A 55 6.98 6.39 0.40
CA THR A 55 8.13 7.30 0.43
C THR A 55 7.98 8.41 -0.60
N PRO A 56 8.76 9.50 -0.52
CA PRO A 56 8.80 10.51 -1.58
C PRO A 56 9.13 9.94 -2.97
N ALA A 57 10.01 8.94 -3.03
CA ALA A 57 10.35 8.25 -4.28
C ALA A 57 9.16 7.44 -4.82
N GLY A 58 8.44 6.72 -3.96
CA GLY A 58 7.22 6.02 -4.32
C GLY A 58 6.13 6.96 -4.85
N GLN A 59 5.90 8.08 -4.16
CA GLN A 59 4.90 9.07 -4.59
C GLN A 59 5.27 9.70 -5.93
N LYS A 60 6.57 9.99 -6.14
CA LYS A 60 7.05 10.51 -7.43
C LYS A 60 6.76 9.54 -8.58
N LEU A 61 7.05 8.24 -8.40
CA LEU A 61 6.77 7.22 -9.40
C LEU A 61 5.27 7.15 -9.74
N LEU A 62 4.40 7.18 -8.73
CA LEU A 62 2.94 7.19 -8.95
C LEU A 62 2.50 8.43 -9.74
N ASN A 63 3.03 9.61 -9.39
CA ASN A 63 2.69 10.84 -10.08
C ASN A 63 3.15 10.82 -11.54
N GLU A 64 4.37 10.34 -11.82
CA GLU A 64 4.89 10.23 -13.19
C GLU A 64 4.02 9.33 -14.06
N VAL A 65 3.65 8.15 -13.55
CA VAL A 65 2.76 7.23 -14.27
C VAL A 65 1.38 7.85 -14.45
N ALA A 66 0.80 8.46 -13.41
CA ALA A 66 -0.49 9.13 -13.49
C ALA A 66 -0.50 10.25 -14.55
N HIS A 67 0.55 11.07 -14.61
CA HIS A 67 0.69 12.11 -15.62
C HIS A 67 0.90 11.54 -17.03
N SER A 68 1.56 10.40 -17.17
CA SER A 68 1.76 9.77 -18.49
C SER A 68 0.45 9.27 -19.12
N VAL A 69 -0.50 8.79 -18.31
CA VAL A 69 -1.79 8.29 -18.80
C VAL A 69 -2.86 9.37 -18.87
N ARG A 70 -2.65 10.51 -18.19
CA ARG A 70 -3.62 11.62 -18.11
C ARG A 70 -4.15 12.09 -19.47
N PRO A 71 -3.33 12.29 -20.53
CA PRO A 71 -3.83 12.76 -21.82
C PRO A 71 -4.83 11.79 -22.47
N GLU A 72 -4.63 10.48 -22.33
CA GLU A 72 -5.55 9.47 -22.85
C GLU A 72 -6.90 9.52 -22.13
N VAL A 73 -6.87 9.74 -20.81
CA VAL A 73 -8.06 9.85 -19.98
C VAL A 73 -8.82 11.15 -20.28
N GLU A 74 -8.12 12.28 -20.44
CA GLU A 74 -8.74 13.57 -20.80
C GLU A 74 -9.41 13.52 -22.17
N ALA A 75 -8.81 12.82 -23.14
CA ALA A 75 -9.42 12.59 -24.45
C ALA A 75 -10.67 11.71 -24.36
N ALA A 76 -10.65 10.67 -23.53
CA ALA A 76 -11.80 9.79 -23.32
C ALA A 76 -12.94 10.45 -22.52
N TYR A 77 -12.62 11.42 -21.66
CA TYR A 77 -13.56 12.10 -20.77
C TYR A 77 -13.37 13.63 -20.82
N PRO A 78 -13.97 14.32 -21.81
CA PRO A 78 -13.86 15.76 -21.94
C PRO A 78 -14.34 16.52 -20.69
N GLY A 79 -13.59 17.55 -20.27
CA GLY A 79 -13.88 18.38 -19.09
C GLY A 79 -13.15 17.97 -17.81
N LEU A 80 -12.40 16.86 -17.84
CA LEU A 80 -11.54 16.44 -16.72
C LEU A 80 -10.30 17.33 -16.55
N ASP A 81 -9.88 18.00 -17.63
CA ASP A 81 -8.75 18.93 -17.71
C ASP A 81 -8.87 20.12 -16.74
N LYS A 82 -10.08 20.38 -16.24
CA LYS A 82 -10.38 21.45 -15.28
C LYS A 82 -9.88 21.17 -13.85
N TYR A 83 -9.41 19.97 -13.57
CA TYR A 83 -8.97 19.50 -12.24
C TYR A 83 -7.53 18.96 -12.26
#